data_AF-A0A960Q333-F1
#
_entry.id   AF-A0A960Q333-F1
#
_cell.length_a   1.000
_cell.length_b   1.000
_cell.length_c   1.000
_cell.angle_alpha   90.00
_cell.angle_beta   90.00
_cell.angle_gamma   90.00
#
_symmetry.space_group_name_H-M   'P 1'
#
loop_
_entity.id
_entity.type
_entity.pdbx_description
1 polymer ?
#
loop_
_entity_poly.entity_id
_entity_poly.type
_entity_poly.pdbx_seq_one_letter_code
_entity_poly.pdbx_strand_id
1 'polypeptide(L)' 'MRLYLFLLLSLLAFGGDDIYQSALQAKGRSEADLTRDETSKPAEVMAFAKVQPGMKVLDILGGGGYYSELLAAVVGE' A
#
# COMPACT_ATOMS: atom_id res chain seq x y z
N MET A 1 19.48 25.01 -21.72
CA MET A 1 20.06 24.23 -20.61
C MET A 1 19.14 24.10 -19.39
N ARG A 2 18.34 25.13 -19.02
CA ARG A 2 17.38 25.06 -17.89
C ARG A 2 16.16 24.13 -18.09
N LEU A 3 15.81 23.77 -19.33
CA LEU A 3 14.65 22.92 -19.62
C LEU A 3 14.96 21.42 -19.45
N TYR A 4 16.18 20.99 -19.76
CA TYR A 4 16.63 19.60 -19.53
C TYR A 4 16.84 19.28 -18.04
N LEU A 5 17.14 20.29 -17.22
CA LEU A 5 17.35 20.12 -15.78
C LEU A 5 16.04 19.82 -15.02
N PHE A 6 14.90 20.31 -15.51
CA PHE A 6 13.58 19.99 -14.96
C PHE A 6 13.11 18.57 -15.33
N LEU A 7 13.43 18.10 -16.54
CA LEU A 7 13.04 16.77 -17.02
C LEU A 7 13.79 15.64 -16.29
N LEU A 8 15.02 15.89 -15.85
CA LEU A 8 15.81 14.93 -15.06
C LEU A 8 15.34 14.83 -13.60
N LEU A 9 14.79 15.92 -13.04
CA LEU A 9 14.34 15.97 -11.64
C LEU A 9 13.02 15.21 -11.42
N SER A 10 12.16 15.15 -12.45
CA SER A 10 10.91 14.37 -12.39
C SER A 10 11.11 12.86 -12.40
N LEU A 11 12.24 12.36 -12.94
CA LEU A 11 12.52 10.92 -12.99
C LEU A 11 12.96 10.35 -11.63
N LEU A 12 13.44 11.21 -10.72
CA LEU A 12 13.81 10.85 -9.35
C LEU A 12 12.60 10.86 -8.38
N ALA A 13 11.43 11.33 -8.83
CA ALA A 13 10.22 11.44 -8.02
C ALA A 13 9.31 10.20 -8.08
N PHE A 14 9.64 9.20 -8.91
CA PHE A 14 9.00 7.89 -8.94
C PHE A 14 9.93 6.86 -8.28
N GLY A 15 10.01 6.88 -6.96
CA GLY A 15 10.93 5.97 -6.25
C GLY A 15 10.88 6.04 -4.73
N GLY A 16 9.80 6.57 -4.14
CA GLY A 16 9.50 6.20 -2.76
C GLY A 16 8.87 4.83 -2.81
N ASP A 17 9.44 3.83 -2.12
CA ASP A 17 8.78 2.55 -1.91
C ASP A 17 7.35 2.84 -1.44
N ASP A 18 6.38 2.52 -2.30
CA ASP A 18 4.98 2.73 -1.97
C ASP A 18 4.66 1.76 -0.83
N ILE A 19 4.56 2.28 0.40
CA ILE A 19 4.32 1.50 1.62
C ILE A 19 3.11 0.56 1.48
N TYR A 20 2.16 0.92 0.63
CA TYR A 20 0.99 0.11 0.32
C TYR A 20 1.33 -1.07 -0.60
N GLN A 21 2.20 -0.88 -1.59
CA GLN A 21 2.73 -1.97 -2.43
C GLN A 21 3.63 -2.89 -1.62
N SER A 22 4.44 -2.36 -0.69
CA SER A 22 5.24 -3.18 0.21
C SER A 22 4.38 -4.10 1.08
N ALA A 23 3.22 -3.63 1.56
CA ALA A 23 2.28 -4.44 2.32
C ALA A 23 1.72 -5.63 1.51
N LEU A 24 1.54 -5.47 0.19
CA LEU A 24 1.07 -6.56 -0.68
C LEU A 24 2.14 -7.64 -0.92
N GLN A 25 3.42 -7.32 -0.71
CA GLN A 25 4.53 -8.27 -0.82
C GLN A 25 4.78 -9.06 0.48
N ALA A 26 3.89 -8.95 1.47
CA ALA A 26 3.99 -9.71 2.71
C ALA A 26 4.03 -11.22 2.43
N LYS A 27 4.96 -11.93 3.07
CA LYS A 27 5.06 -13.39 2.95
C LYS A 27 3.87 -14.07 3.63
N GLY A 28 3.40 -15.17 3.05
CA GLY A 28 2.35 -16.01 3.65
C GLY A 28 0.92 -15.61 3.33
N ARG A 29 0.72 -14.61 2.46
CA ARG A 29 -0.59 -14.24 1.91
C ARG A 29 -1.26 -15.44 1.23
N SER A 30 -2.55 -15.64 1.47
CA SER A 30 -3.28 -16.77 0.90
C SER A 30 -3.55 -16.57 -0.60
N GLU A 31 -3.78 -17.65 -1.35
CA GLU A 31 -4.18 -17.56 -2.76
C GLU A 31 -5.48 -16.76 -2.97
N ALA A 32 -6.41 -16.84 -2.01
CA ALA A 32 -7.65 -16.09 -2.03
C ALA A 32 -7.41 -14.59 -1.88
N ASP A 33 -6.47 -14.19 -1.01
CA ASP A 33 -6.10 -12.78 -0.84
C ASP A 33 -5.41 -12.23 -2.10
N LEU A 34 -4.46 -13.00 -2.66
CA LEU A 34 -3.78 -12.64 -3.90
C LEU A 34 -4.76 -12.45 -5.07
N THR A 35 -5.74 -13.36 -5.20
CA THR A 35 -6.79 -13.25 -6.22
C THR A 35 -7.68 -12.03 -5.97
N ARG A 36 -7.98 -11.74 -4.70
CA ARG A 36 -8.83 -10.61 -4.32
C ARG A 36 -8.18 -9.25 -4.60
N ASP A 37 -6.84 -9.16 -4.52
CA ASP A 37 -6.07 -7.94 -4.78
C ASP A 37 -6.42 -7.33 -6.15
N GLU A 38 -6.63 -8.16 -7.17
CA GLU A 38 -6.95 -7.73 -8.55
C GLU A 38 -8.20 -6.84 -8.63
N THR A 39 -9.22 -7.15 -7.81
CA THR A 39 -10.51 -6.45 -7.84
C THR A 39 -10.65 -5.43 -6.71
N SER A 40 -10.07 -5.73 -5.54
CA SER A 40 -10.20 -4.90 -4.34
C SER A 40 -9.25 -3.71 -4.34
N LYS A 41 -8.17 -3.75 -5.13
CA LYS A 41 -7.18 -2.65 -5.28
C LYS A 41 -6.74 -2.07 -3.92
N PRO A 42 -6.27 -2.95 -3.02
CA PRO A 42 -6.07 -2.57 -1.61
C PRO A 42 -5.02 -1.48 -1.43
N ALA A 43 -3.99 -1.41 -2.29
CA ALA A 43 -2.99 -0.36 -2.18
C ALA A 43 -3.60 1.02 -2.45
N GLU A 44 -4.41 1.13 -3.49
CA GLU A 44 -5.13 2.35 -3.85
C GLU A 44 -6.16 2.74 -2.78
N VAL A 45 -6.84 1.76 -2.18
CA VAL A 45 -7.79 1.99 -1.08
C VAL A 45 -7.06 2.51 0.15
N MET A 46 -5.94 1.89 0.56
CA MET A 46 -5.16 2.35 1.71
C MET A 46 -4.54 3.73 1.47
N ALA A 47 -4.11 4.01 0.23
CA ALA A 47 -3.63 5.33 -0.19
C ALA A 47 -4.74 6.39 -0.12
N PHE A 48 -5.94 6.07 -0.61
CA PHE A 48 -7.10 6.94 -0.55
C PHE A 48 -7.49 7.26 0.90
N ALA A 49 -7.49 6.25 1.76
CA ALA A 49 -7.74 6.40 3.20
C ALA A 49 -6.58 7.07 3.95
N LYS A 50 -5.42 7.23 3.30
CA LYS A 50 -4.19 7.81 3.86
C LYS A 50 -3.75 7.09 5.14
N VAL A 51 -3.80 5.76 5.13
CA VAL A 51 -3.27 4.94 6.22
C VAL A 51 -1.76 5.17 6.31
N GLN A 52 -1.24 5.34 7.52
CA GLN A 52 0.17 5.64 7.76
C GLN A 52 0.71 4.83 8.96
N PRO A 53 2.04 4.62 9.01
CA PRO A 53 2.70 4.07 10.19
C PRO A 53 2.32 4.80 11.48
N GLY A 54 2.13 4.04 12.57
CA GLY A 54 1.75 4.52 13.89
C GLY A 54 0.27 4.85 14.08
N MET A 55 -0.56 4.72 13.04
CA MET A 55 -2.01 4.90 13.18
C MET A 55 -2.66 3.72 13.92
N LYS A 56 -3.69 4.02 14.72
CA LYS A 56 -4.63 3.00 15.21
C LYS A 56 -5.82 2.92 14.27
N VAL A 57 -6.03 1.76 13.66
CA VAL A 57 -7.08 1.52 12.67
C VAL A 57 -8.01 0.41 13.12
N LEU A 58 -9.27 0.46 12.67
CA LEU A 58 -10.29 -0.53 12.98
C LEU A 58 -10.91 -1.08 11.70
N ASP A 59 -10.81 -2.40 11.50
CA ASP A 59 -11.40 -3.14 10.38
C ASP A 59 -12.78 -3.68 10.78
N ILE A 60 -13.81 -2.83 10.68
CA ILE A 60 -15.19 -3.22 10.96
C ILE A 60 -15.69 -3.98 9.74
N LEU A 61 -15.95 -5.29 9.89
CA LEU A 61 -16.28 -6.26 8.82
C LEU A 61 -15.07 -6.94 8.14
N GLY A 62 -13.94 -7.10 8.85
CA GLY A 62 -12.73 -7.72 8.31
C GLY A 62 -12.85 -9.16 7.80
N GLY A 63 -13.91 -9.89 8.18
CA GLY A 63 -14.16 -11.26 7.70
C GLY A 63 -12.96 -12.17 7.93
N GLY A 64 -12.41 -12.74 6.85
CA GLY A 64 -11.21 -13.59 6.88
C GLY A 64 -9.89 -12.86 7.18
N GLY A 65 -9.91 -11.55 7.46
CA GLY A 65 -8.72 -10.79 7.87
C GLY A 65 -7.95 -10.10 6.75
N TYR A 66 -8.44 -10.16 5.50
CA TYR A 66 -7.78 -9.63 4.32
C TYR A 66 -7.21 -8.19 4.48
N TYR A 67 -8.04 -7.26 4.98
CA TYR A 67 -7.60 -5.88 5.23
C TYR A 67 -6.83 -5.75 6.54
N SER A 68 -7.24 -6.47 7.59
CA SER A 68 -6.55 -6.49 8.88
C SER A 68 -5.05 -6.79 8.74
N GLU A 69 -4.67 -7.78 7.92
CA GLU A 69 -3.26 -8.12 7.66
C GLU A 69 -2.50 -7.01 6.92
N LEU A 70 -3.09 -6.45 5.87
CA LEU A 70 -2.49 -5.38 5.09
C LEU A 70 -2.33 -4.09 5.90
N LEU A 71 -3.37 -3.76 6.66
CA LEU A 71 -3.37 -2.60 7.54
C LEU A 71 -2.30 -2.77 8.62
N ALA A 72 -2.17 -3.95 9.24
CA ALA A 72 -1.12 -4.23 10.21
C ALA A 72 0.29 -4.03 9.62
N ALA A 73 0.51 -4.47 8.37
CA ALA A 73 1.79 -4.28 7.69
C ALA A 73 2.12 -2.79 7.43
N VAL A 74 1.11 -1.95 7.19
CA VAL A 74 1.30 -0.51 6.95
C VAL A 74 1.45 0.28 8.25
N VAL A 75 0.60 0.02 9.25
CA VAL A 75 0.58 0.81 10.49
C VAL A 75 1.72 0.44 11.44
N GLY A 76 2.20 -0.81 11.42
CA GLY A 76 3.24 -1.29 12.33
C GLY A 76 2.74 -1.49 13.78
N GLU A 77 3.70 -1.57 14.71
CA GLU A 77 3.44 -1.73 16.16
C GLU A 77 2.98 -0.45 16.87
#